data_AF-A0A2R6LQX5-F1
#
_entry.id   AF-A0A2R6LQX5-F1
#
_cell.length_a   1.000
_cell.length_b   1.000
_cell.length_c   1.000
_cell.angle_alpha   90.00
_cell.angle_beta   90.00
_cell.angle_gamma   90.00
#
_symmetry.space_group_name_H-M   'P 1'
#
loop_
_entity.id
_entity.type
_entity.pdbx_description
1 polymer ?
#
loop_
_entity_poly.entity_id
_entity_poly.type
_entity_poly.pdbx_seq_one_letter_code
_entity_poly.pdbx_strand_id
1 'polypeptide(L)'
;ASESPVSKRIFEWAVDTAQAYDDADDPGVVLETKLKIADKLVFSKVREQLGGNIELFVSGGGSLSAELAKLYRSMGLTILEGYGLTETAPALTLNPPEDIRIGTMGVALCDVELALDPHVVTEETKEAESGEVGELLAKGPNVFSAYWNKPDETEAAFTKDRYFRTGDIVARDEDGYVTFVDRRKNLIVLDTGKNVAPEPIEDEFATSARVDQVMVTGDDEKFVGAVISPNFEQMREWADEAGHDIPEDPAPAVEDDRVREWVGEEVERVNGELGRHEMIKEFRLVAEEWTADNDLLTPSMKKKRRNIRDAYRAEIDDIYGRGAAESEGEVEAATTD
;
A
#
# COMPACT_ATOMS: atom_id res chain seq x y z
N ALA A 1 11.24 -9.87 -17.66
CA ALA A 1 11.68 -10.87 -18.65
C ALA A 1 11.36 -10.32 -20.03
N SER A 2 12.39 -9.98 -20.81
CA SER A 2 12.25 -9.48 -22.18
C SER A 2 11.97 -10.65 -23.13
N GLU A 3 10.72 -11.10 -23.27
CA GLU A 3 10.39 -12.19 -24.20
C GLU A 3 9.04 -11.98 -24.87
N SER A 4 9.05 -11.98 -26.21
CA SER A 4 7.98 -12.31 -27.17
C SER A 4 6.52 -11.99 -26.75
N PRO A 5 5.72 -11.31 -27.59
CA PRO A 5 4.28 -11.11 -27.35
C PRO A 5 3.48 -12.39 -27.01
N VAL A 6 4.00 -13.55 -27.43
CA VAL A 6 3.43 -14.87 -27.12
C VAL A 6 3.72 -15.28 -25.67
N SER A 7 4.94 -15.03 -25.17
CA SER A 7 5.30 -15.31 -23.77
C SER A 7 4.51 -14.41 -22.80
N LYS A 8 4.37 -13.11 -23.13
CA LYS A 8 3.53 -12.16 -22.38
C LYS A 8 2.08 -12.65 -22.27
N ARG A 9 1.46 -13.03 -23.39
CA ARG A 9 0.10 -13.60 -23.42
C ARG A 9 -0.05 -14.90 -22.64
N ILE A 10 0.95 -15.78 -22.67
CA ILE A 10 0.93 -17.02 -21.90
C ILE A 10 1.01 -16.72 -20.40
N PHE A 11 1.80 -15.73 -20.01
CA PHE A 11 1.91 -15.28 -18.62
C PHE A 11 0.61 -14.65 -18.14
N GLU A 12 0.03 -13.71 -18.88
CA GLU A 12 -1.26 -13.08 -18.57
C GLU A 12 -2.37 -14.14 -18.44
N TRP A 13 -2.48 -15.06 -19.41
CA TRP A 13 -3.44 -16.16 -19.34
C TRP A 13 -3.24 -17.06 -18.10
N ALA A 14 -1.98 -17.32 -17.72
CA ALA A 14 -1.67 -18.13 -16.56
C ALA A 14 -2.11 -17.41 -15.27
N VAL A 15 -1.84 -16.11 -15.16
CA VAL A 15 -2.28 -15.25 -14.06
C VAL A 15 -3.80 -15.23 -13.96
N ASP A 16 -4.51 -14.93 -15.05
CA ASP A 16 -5.98 -14.91 -15.08
C ASP A 16 -6.58 -16.26 -14.64
N THR A 17 -5.98 -17.36 -15.10
CA THR A 17 -6.40 -18.71 -14.76
C THR A 17 -6.26 -18.98 -13.26
N ALA A 18 -5.18 -18.47 -12.65
CA ALA A 18 -4.86 -18.74 -11.27
C ALA A 18 -5.66 -17.85 -10.32
N GLN A 19 -5.91 -16.58 -10.68
CA GLN A 19 -6.88 -15.72 -10.00
C GLN A 19 -8.29 -16.33 -10.02
N ALA A 20 -8.77 -16.73 -11.21
CA ALA A 20 -10.09 -17.36 -11.34
C ALA A 20 -10.21 -18.67 -10.53
N TYR A 21 -9.10 -19.39 -10.31
CA TYR A 21 -9.08 -20.59 -9.48
C TYR A 21 -9.16 -20.25 -7.99
N ASP A 22 -8.46 -19.21 -7.53
CA ASP A 22 -8.46 -18.78 -6.12
C ASP A 22 -9.81 -18.17 -5.72
N ASP A 23 -10.48 -17.45 -6.62
CA ASP A 23 -11.81 -16.86 -6.40
C ASP A 23 -12.96 -17.88 -6.43
N ALA A 24 -12.72 -19.12 -6.86
CA ALA A 24 -13.77 -20.11 -7.04
C ALA A 24 -13.96 -20.99 -5.79
N ASP A 25 -15.18 -20.99 -5.23
CA ASP A 25 -15.58 -21.90 -4.13
C ASP A 25 -15.46 -23.38 -4.53
N ASP A 26 -15.77 -23.70 -5.79
CA ASP A 26 -15.57 -25.02 -6.41
C ASP A 26 -15.01 -24.84 -7.83
N PRO A 27 -13.68 -24.87 -8.01
CA PRO A 27 -13.03 -24.57 -9.29
C PRO A 27 -13.33 -25.63 -10.37
N GLY A 28 -13.71 -26.85 -9.96
CA GLY A 28 -13.98 -27.96 -10.87
C GLY A 28 -12.79 -28.41 -11.73
N VAL A 29 -12.98 -29.52 -12.45
CA VAL A 29 -11.91 -30.24 -13.16
C VAL A 29 -11.28 -29.43 -14.30
N VAL A 30 -12.06 -28.56 -14.94
CA VAL A 30 -11.57 -27.75 -16.07
C VAL A 30 -10.55 -26.72 -15.59
N LEU A 31 -10.88 -25.98 -14.54
CA LEU A 31 -10.02 -24.93 -14.02
C LEU A 31 -8.79 -25.53 -13.33
N GLU A 32 -8.95 -26.64 -12.60
CA GLU A 32 -7.82 -27.42 -12.08
C GLU A 32 -6.84 -27.85 -13.20
N THR A 33 -7.37 -28.29 -14.34
CA THR A 33 -6.53 -28.72 -15.46
C THR A 33 -5.81 -27.54 -16.09
N LYS A 34 -6.50 -26.40 -16.28
CA LYS A 34 -5.87 -25.17 -16.76
C LYS A 34 -4.78 -24.70 -15.81
N LEU A 35 -5.02 -24.72 -14.50
CA LEU A 35 -4.03 -24.35 -13.49
C LEU A 35 -2.80 -25.26 -13.55
N LYS A 36 -2.96 -26.58 -13.69
CA LYS A 36 -1.83 -27.51 -13.88
C LYS A 36 -1.02 -27.20 -15.14
N ILE A 37 -1.66 -26.73 -16.21
CA ILE A 37 -0.97 -26.32 -17.44
C ILE A 37 -0.23 -24.99 -17.20
N ALA A 38 -0.89 -24.00 -16.60
CA ALA A 38 -0.30 -22.72 -16.22
C ALA A 38 0.94 -22.92 -15.32
N ASP A 39 0.83 -23.80 -14.32
CA ASP A 39 1.90 -24.16 -13.42
C ASP A 39 3.13 -24.69 -14.16
N LYS A 40 2.93 -25.63 -15.08
CA LYS A 40 4.03 -26.22 -15.85
C LYS A 40 4.65 -25.26 -16.87
N LEU A 41 3.88 -24.35 -17.44
CA LEU A 41 4.36 -23.46 -18.50
C LEU A 41 5.04 -22.19 -17.93
N VAL A 42 4.53 -21.71 -16.80
CA VAL A 42 4.86 -20.39 -16.23
C VAL A 42 5.35 -20.53 -14.80
N PHE A 43 4.51 -20.96 -13.85
CA PHE A 43 4.81 -20.80 -12.43
C PHE A 43 6.00 -21.64 -11.95
N SER A 44 6.17 -22.84 -12.48
CA SER A 44 7.36 -23.68 -12.22
C SER A 44 8.67 -22.98 -12.60
N LYS A 45 8.69 -22.23 -13.72
CA LYS A 45 9.86 -21.45 -14.13
C LYS A 45 10.11 -20.26 -13.20
N VAL A 46 9.04 -19.58 -12.75
CA VAL A 46 9.14 -18.52 -11.76
C VAL A 46 9.75 -19.06 -10.47
N ARG A 47 9.23 -20.19 -9.96
CA ARG A 47 9.78 -20.87 -8.76
C ARG A 47 11.22 -21.32 -8.96
N GLU A 48 11.59 -21.85 -10.12
CA GLU A 48 12.97 -22.23 -10.45
C GLU A 48 13.92 -21.03 -10.46
N GLN A 49 13.50 -19.88 -11.00
CA GLN A 49 14.27 -18.64 -10.96
C GLN A 49 14.50 -18.14 -9.53
N LEU A 50 13.55 -18.39 -8.63
CA LEU A 50 13.67 -18.11 -7.19
C LEU A 50 14.48 -19.18 -6.43
N GLY A 51 14.99 -20.23 -7.10
CA GLY A 51 15.84 -21.27 -6.52
C GLY A 51 15.16 -22.61 -6.27
N GLY A 52 13.85 -22.73 -6.57
CA GLY A 52 13.11 -24.00 -6.66
C GLY A 52 12.81 -24.74 -5.35
N ASN A 53 13.33 -24.27 -4.21
CA ASN A 53 13.18 -24.92 -2.91
C ASN A 53 12.68 -23.97 -1.81
N ILE A 54 12.10 -22.83 -2.18
CA ILE A 54 11.48 -21.91 -1.22
C ILE A 54 10.10 -22.46 -0.89
N GLU A 55 9.85 -22.68 0.41
CA GLU A 55 8.58 -23.20 0.91
C GLU A 55 7.62 -22.07 1.31
N LEU A 56 8.15 -20.99 1.89
CA LEU A 56 7.37 -19.88 2.42
C LEU A 56 8.14 -18.57 2.28
N PHE A 57 7.40 -17.49 2.03
CA PHE A 57 7.88 -16.12 2.14
C PHE A 57 7.23 -15.48 3.36
N VAL A 58 7.91 -14.50 3.96
CA VAL A 58 7.33 -13.64 4.98
C VAL A 58 7.43 -12.21 4.50
N SER A 59 6.31 -11.50 4.47
CA SER A 59 6.25 -10.08 4.17
C SER A 59 5.99 -9.28 5.45
N GLY A 60 6.65 -8.14 5.57
CA GLY A 60 6.49 -7.22 6.69
C GLY A 60 7.28 -5.95 6.48
N GLY A 61 7.13 -5.01 7.41
CA GLY A 61 7.76 -3.69 7.32
C GLY A 61 6.91 -2.69 6.51
N GLY A 62 6.34 -3.05 5.37
CA GLY A 62 5.33 -2.28 4.64
C GLY A 62 4.05 -3.07 4.48
N SER A 63 2.98 -2.43 3.98
CA SER A 63 1.79 -3.13 3.54
C SER A 63 2.12 -3.99 2.31
N LEU A 64 1.40 -5.11 2.17
CA LEU A 64 1.41 -5.95 0.98
C LEU A 64 0.02 -5.87 0.37
N SER A 65 -0.07 -5.43 -0.88
CA SER A 65 -1.34 -5.43 -1.61
C SER A 65 -1.97 -6.83 -1.60
N ALA A 66 -3.24 -6.92 -1.21
CA ALA A 66 -3.99 -8.17 -1.19
C ALA A 66 -4.03 -8.82 -2.57
N GLU A 67 -4.14 -8.02 -3.63
CA GLU A 67 -4.12 -8.52 -5.01
C GLU A 67 -2.75 -9.12 -5.36
N LEU A 68 -1.67 -8.47 -4.94
CA LEU A 68 -0.31 -8.98 -5.16
C LEU A 68 -0.06 -10.28 -4.36
N ALA A 69 -0.54 -10.35 -3.12
CA ALA A 69 -0.48 -11.55 -2.29
C ALA A 69 -1.25 -12.73 -2.93
N LYS A 70 -2.47 -12.48 -3.42
CA LYS A 70 -3.28 -13.46 -4.17
C LYS A 70 -2.56 -13.90 -5.43
N LEU A 71 -1.99 -12.96 -6.20
CA LEU A 71 -1.22 -13.25 -7.40
C LEU A 71 -0.07 -14.21 -7.12
N TYR A 72 0.78 -13.93 -6.12
CA TYR A 72 1.88 -14.82 -5.77
C TYR A 72 1.39 -16.18 -5.25
N ARG A 73 0.36 -16.21 -4.41
CA ARG A 73 -0.25 -17.45 -3.93
C ARG A 73 -0.74 -18.31 -5.10
N SER A 74 -1.35 -17.69 -6.11
CA SER A 74 -1.83 -18.36 -7.32
C SER A 74 -0.69 -19.01 -8.14
N MET A 75 0.53 -18.48 -8.03
CA MET A 75 1.76 -19.05 -8.60
C MET A 75 2.38 -20.15 -7.72
N GLY A 76 1.74 -20.55 -6.62
CA GLY A 76 2.29 -21.46 -5.62
C GLY A 76 3.41 -20.85 -4.79
N LEU A 77 3.45 -19.52 -4.68
CA LEU A 77 4.38 -18.77 -3.83
C LEU A 77 3.62 -18.20 -2.65
N THR A 78 3.55 -18.94 -1.55
CA THR A 78 2.82 -18.53 -0.35
C THR A 78 3.59 -17.47 0.42
N ILE A 79 2.97 -16.30 0.59
CA ILE A 79 3.50 -15.19 1.39
C ILE A 79 2.70 -15.09 2.69
N LEU A 80 3.40 -15.15 3.82
CA LEU A 80 2.82 -14.92 5.15
C LEU A 80 3.01 -13.45 5.50
N GLU A 81 1.91 -12.72 5.59
CA GLU A 81 1.91 -11.34 6.03
C GLU A 81 2.06 -11.29 7.56
N GLY A 82 3.00 -10.48 8.04
CA GLY A 82 3.24 -10.27 9.45
C GLY A 82 3.52 -8.81 9.75
N TYR A 83 3.18 -8.40 10.96
CA TYR A 83 3.33 -7.02 11.41
C TYR A 83 4.24 -6.92 12.62
N GLY A 84 5.02 -5.84 12.63
CA GLY A 84 5.75 -5.41 13.79
C GLY A 84 6.56 -4.16 13.52
N LEU A 85 7.19 -3.70 14.59
CA LEU A 85 7.94 -2.46 14.69
C LEU A 85 9.32 -2.74 15.28
N THR A 86 10.25 -1.79 15.11
CA THR A 86 11.57 -1.84 15.75
C THR A 86 11.44 -2.07 17.26
N GLU A 87 10.46 -1.41 17.88
CA GLU A 87 10.09 -1.50 19.29
C GLU A 87 9.58 -2.89 19.74
N THR A 88 9.39 -3.83 18.81
CA THR A 88 8.77 -5.14 19.05
C THR A 88 9.65 -6.33 18.61
N ALA A 89 10.89 -6.06 18.19
CA ALA A 89 11.95 -7.03 17.95
C ALA A 89 11.57 -8.40 17.35
N PRO A 90 11.20 -8.49 16.05
CA PRO A 90 10.71 -7.42 15.18
C PRO A 90 9.20 -7.54 14.88
N ALA A 91 8.52 -8.53 15.46
CA ALA A 91 7.18 -8.95 15.05
C ALA A 91 6.23 -9.08 16.24
N LEU A 92 4.97 -8.73 16.02
CA LEU A 92 3.85 -8.89 16.94
C LEU A 92 2.86 -9.93 16.45
N THR A 93 2.59 -9.94 15.14
CA THR A 93 1.61 -10.84 14.51
C THR A 93 2.17 -11.47 13.24
N LEU A 94 1.61 -12.61 12.87
CA LEU A 94 1.91 -13.30 11.62
C LEU A 94 0.72 -14.16 11.19
N ASN A 95 0.46 -14.22 9.88
CA ASN A 95 -0.47 -15.20 9.34
C ASN A 95 0.08 -16.63 9.53
N PRO A 96 -0.67 -17.52 10.20
CA PRO A 96 -0.25 -18.90 10.36
C PRO A 96 -0.29 -19.62 8.99
N PRO A 97 0.72 -20.44 8.64
CA PRO A 97 0.73 -21.19 7.38
C PRO A 97 -0.51 -22.07 7.15
N GLU A 98 -1.14 -22.53 8.23
CA GLU A 98 -2.33 -23.37 8.23
C GLU A 98 -3.66 -22.61 8.02
N ASP A 99 -3.70 -21.29 8.21
CA ASP A 99 -4.90 -20.47 8.09
C ASP A 99 -4.53 -19.05 7.61
N ILE A 100 -4.14 -18.92 6.35
CA ILE A 100 -3.70 -17.63 5.80
C ILE A 100 -4.92 -16.80 5.39
N ARG A 101 -5.08 -15.63 6.01
CA ARG A 101 -6.07 -14.62 5.63
C ARG A 101 -5.36 -13.44 4.98
N ILE A 102 -5.38 -13.42 3.64
CA ILE A 102 -4.75 -12.36 2.84
C ILE A 102 -5.36 -11.00 3.19
N GLY A 103 -4.52 -9.97 3.28
CA GLY A 103 -4.91 -8.61 3.65
C GLY A 103 -5.06 -8.41 5.16
N THR A 104 -4.74 -9.43 5.96
CA THR A 104 -4.62 -9.32 7.41
C THR A 104 -3.16 -9.37 7.81
N MET A 105 -2.83 -8.79 8.95
CA MET A 105 -1.54 -8.91 9.62
C MET A 105 -1.41 -10.22 10.41
N GLY A 106 -2.40 -11.11 10.34
CA GLY A 106 -2.43 -12.38 11.07
C GLY A 106 -2.82 -12.24 12.54
N VAL A 107 -2.43 -13.24 13.34
CA VAL A 107 -2.74 -13.33 14.77
C VAL A 107 -1.50 -13.05 15.63
N ALA A 108 -1.70 -12.78 16.92
CA ALA A 108 -0.61 -12.57 17.88
C ALA A 108 0.38 -13.75 17.90
N LEU A 109 1.68 -13.43 17.92
CA LEU A 109 2.73 -14.43 18.13
C LEU A 109 2.72 -14.98 19.57
N CYS A 110 3.43 -16.09 19.76
CA CYS A 110 3.58 -16.70 21.09
C CYS A 110 4.14 -15.69 22.10
N ASP A 111 3.56 -15.68 23.30
CA ASP A 111 3.90 -14.78 24.41
C ASP A 111 3.71 -13.28 24.11
N VAL A 112 2.98 -12.92 23.03
CA VAL A 112 2.56 -11.55 22.73
C VAL A 112 1.08 -11.39 23.12
N GLU A 113 0.82 -10.44 24.01
CA GLU A 113 -0.51 -9.98 24.38
C GLU A 113 -0.87 -8.75 23.56
N LEU A 114 -2.01 -8.81 22.84
CA LEU A 114 -2.57 -7.68 22.11
C LEU A 114 -3.85 -7.17 22.79
N ALA A 115 -3.96 -5.85 22.87
CA ALA A 115 -5.16 -5.15 23.30
C ALA A 115 -5.46 -3.99 22.33
N LEU A 116 -6.68 -3.46 22.37
CA LEU A 116 -7.09 -2.31 21.56
C LEU A 116 -7.49 -1.14 22.47
N ASP A 117 -7.03 0.07 22.13
CA ASP A 117 -7.53 1.32 22.73
C ASP A 117 -8.58 1.95 21.78
N PRO A 118 -9.89 1.79 22.04
CA PRO A 118 -10.93 2.31 21.16
C PRO A 118 -11.21 3.81 21.34
N HIS A 119 -10.55 4.48 22.31
CA HIS A 119 -10.81 5.89 22.64
C HIS A 119 -10.08 6.86 21.71
N VAL A 120 -9.15 6.36 20.90
CA VAL A 120 -8.36 7.16 19.95
C VAL A 120 -8.86 7.05 18.51
N VAL A 121 -10.02 6.41 18.31
CA VAL A 121 -10.65 6.17 17.01
C VAL A 121 -12.05 6.79 17.00
N THR A 122 -12.45 7.39 15.88
CA THR A 122 -13.79 7.99 15.70
C THR A 122 -14.85 6.91 15.50
N GLU A 123 -16.12 7.23 15.77
CA GLU A 123 -17.22 6.27 15.52
C GLU A 123 -17.36 5.95 14.03
N GLU A 124 -17.09 6.90 13.13
CA GLU A 124 -17.12 6.66 11.68
C GLU A 124 -16.10 5.59 11.27
N THR A 125 -14.85 5.66 11.77
CA THR A 125 -13.84 4.63 11.49
C THR A 125 -14.23 3.27 12.08
N LYS A 126 -14.92 3.24 13.23
CA LYS A 126 -15.44 1.98 13.79
C LYS A 126 -16.56 1.38 12.94
N GLU A 127 -17.41 2.20 12.34
CA GLU A 127 -18.51 1.77 11.49
C GLU A 127 -18.05 1.33 10.08
N ALA A 128 -16.90 1.82 9.62
CA ALA A 128 -16.31 1.48 8.33
C ALA A 128 -15.67 0.08 8.31
N GLU A 129 -15.24 -0.42 9.47
CA GLU A 129 -14.51 -1.67 9.59
C GLU A 129 -15.34 -2.80 10.21
N SER A 130 -15.01 -4.05 9.86
CA SER A 130 -15.56 -5.23 10.53
C SER A 130 -14.73 -5.60 11.76
N GLY A 131 -15.38 -5.72 12.92
CA GLY A 131 -14.74 -6.18 14.16
C GLY A 131 -14.50 -5.06 15.17
N GLU A 132 -13.61 -5.31 16.13
CA GLU A 132 -13.23 -4.32 17.13
C GLU A 132 -12.12 -3.41 16.58
N VAL A 133 -12.35 -2.10 16.58
CA VAL A 133 -11.37 -1.12 16.07
C VAL A 133 -10.75 -0.30 17.20
N GLY A 134 -9.43 -0.13 17.16
CA GLY A 134 -8.69 0.68 18.13
C GLY A 134 -7.22 0.85 17.77
N GLU A 135 -6.50 1.67 18.54
CA GLU A 135 -5.03 1.65 18.49
C GLU A 135 -4.54 0.31 19.03
N LEU A 136 -3.67 -0.35 18.26
CA LEU A 136 -3.07 -1.62 18.66
C LEU A 136 -2.09 -1.37 19.82
N LEU A 137 -2.33 -2.09 20.91
CA LEU A 137 -1.49 -2.11 22.08
C LEU A 137 -0.82 -3.49 22.19
N ALA A 138 0.48 -3.50 22.50
CA ALA A 138 1.24 -4.74 22.59
C ALA A 138 1.99 -4.88 23.91
N LYS A 139 2.04 -6.09 24.45
CA LYS A 139 2.84 -6.43 25.62
C LYS A 139 3.45 -7.80 25.42
N GLY A 140 4.74 -7.94 25.66
CA GLY A 140 5.44 -9.20 25.45
C GLY A 140 6.93 -9.07 25.75
N PRO A 141 7.66 -10.19 25.77
CA PRO A 141 9.10 -10.20 26.05
C PRO A 141 9.94 -9.54 24.94
N ASN A 142 9.36 -9.41 23.74
CA ASN A 142 9.95 -8.80 22.55
C ASN A 142 9.76 -7.28 22.49
N VAL A 143 8.91 -6.71 23.35
CA VAL A 143 8.70 -5.26 23.42
C VAL A 143 9.91 -4.59 24.08
N PHE A 144 10.45 -3.56 23.44
CA PHE A 144 11.59 -2.78 23.90
C PHE A 144 11.37 -2.19 25.31
N SER A 145 12.47 -1.84 25.98
CA SER A 145 12.38 -1.27 27.32
C SER A 145 12.18 0.24 27.34
N ALA A 146 12.86 0.97 26.44
CA ALA A 146 12.90 2.43 26.42
C ALA A 146 13.55 2.99 25.15
N TYR A 147 13.24 4.25 24.85
CA TYR A 147 14.01 5.07 23.92
C TYR A 147 15.27 5.62 24.61
N TRP A 148 16.41 5.56 23.93
CA TRP A 148 17.70 6.01 24.48
C TRP A 148 17.69 7.50 24.82
N ASN A 149 18.00 7.85 26.07
CA ASN A 149 18.02 9.23 26.60
C ASN A 149 16.72 10.03 26.41
N LYS A 150 15.58 9.34 26.30
CA LYS A 150 14.27 9.95 26.03
C LYS A 150 13.22 9.44 27.04
N PRO A 151 13.32 9.83 28.32
CA PRO A 151 12.45 9.30 29.38
C PRO A 151 10.98 9.69 29.20
N ASP A 152 10.68 10.92 28.80
CA ASP A 152 9.31 11.39 28.61
C ASP A 152 8.60 10.67 27.45
N GLU A 153 9.33 10.48 26.34
CA GLU A 153 8.83 9.74 25.17
C GLU A 153 8.68 8.25 25.49
N THR A 154 9.59 7.70 26.30
CA THR A 154 9.47 6.33 26.81
C THR A 154 8.22 6.18 27.65
N GLU A 155 7.98 7.08 28.60
CA GLU A 155 6.78 7.02 29.44
C GLU A 155 5.50 7.16 28.61
N ALA A 156 5.49 8.08 27.64
CA ALA A 156 4.35 8.29 26.74
C ALA A 156 4.05 7.10 25.81
N ALA A 157 5.07 6.30 25.48
CA ALA A 157 4.93 5.13 24.63
C ALA A 157 4.25 3.94 25.32
N PHE A 158 4.10 3.98 26.65
CA PHE A 158 3.43 2.91 27.40
C PHE A 158 2.12 3.39 28.04
N THR A 159 1.15 2.48 28.11
CA THR A 159 -0.01 2.65 28.98
C THR A 159 0.39 2.44 30.44
N LYS A 160 -0.50 2.82 31.37
CA LYS A 160 -0.30 2.60 32.82
C LYS A 160 -0.06 1.12 33.15
N ASP A 161 -0.67 0.21 32.39
CA ASP A 161 -0.56 -1.25 32.56
C ASP A 161 0.61 -1.87 31.76
N ARG A 162 1.50 -1.01 31.22
CA ARG A 162 2.72 -1.35 30.50
C ARG A 162 2.50 -2.05 29.16
N TYR A 163 1.39 -1.76 28.48
CA TYR A 163 1.28 -2.04 27.05
C TYR A 163 1.97 -0.93 26.27
N PHE A 164 2.77 -1.31 25.28
CA PHE A 164 3.32 -0.40 24.30
C PHE A 164 2.23 0.06 23.33
N ARG A 165 2.18 1.37 23.08
CA ARG A 165 1.31 2.02 22.09
C ARG A 165 2.00 1.97 20.74
N THR A 166 1.47 1.18 19.81
CA THR A 166 2.06 1.06 18.47
C THR A 166 1.91 2.34 17.64
N GLY A 167 0.89 3.15 17.93
CA GLY A 167 0.50 4.29 17.10
C GLY A 167 -0.27 3.91 15.84
N ASP A 168 -0.57 2.63 15.65
CA ASP A 168 -1.25 2.10 14.47
C ASP A 168 -2.69 1.68 14.85
N ILE A 169 -3.66 2.09 14.03
CA ILE A 169 -5.08 1.77 14.16
C ILE A 169 -5.34 0.49 13.38
N VAL A 170 -6.05 -0.43 14.02
CA VAL A 170 -6.34 -1.75 13.47
C VAL A 170 -7.78 -2.15 13.76
N ALA A 171 -8.31 -3.04 12.92
CA ALA A 171 -9.51 -3.81 13.19
C ALA A 171 -9.12 -5.22 13.62
N ARG A 172 -9.82 -5.80 14.59
CA ARG A 172 -9.62 -7.18 15.05
C ARG A 172 -10.91 -7.97 14.94
N ASP A 173 -10.85 -9.12 14.27
CA ASP A 173 -11.99 -10.02 14.12
C ASP A 173 -12.17 -10.97 15.32
N GLU A 174 -13.26 -11.75 15.31
CA GLU A 174 -13.61 -12.70 16.37
C GLU A 174 -12.61 -13.85 16.52
N ASP A 175 -11.88 -14.18 15.44
CA ASP A 175 -10.84 -15.22 15.42
C ASP A 175 -9.47 -14.69 15.87
N GLY A 176 -9.37 -13.37 16.06
CA GLY A 176 -8.20 -12.67 16.54
C GLY A 176 -7.23 -12.22 15.45
N TYR A 177 -7.62 -12.29 14.18
CA TYR A 177 -6.85 -11.69 13.09
C TYR A 177 -6.94 -10.18 13.17
N VAL A 178 -5.82 -9.54 12.88
CA VAL A 178 -5.69 -8.10 12.93
C VAL A 178 -5.53 -7.57 11.51
N THR A 179 -6.37 -6.62 11.11
CA THR A 179 -6.28 -5.92 9.83
C THR A 179 -5.78 -4.50 10.08
N PHE A 180 -4.79 -4.08 9.29
CA PHE A 180 -4.28 -2.71 9.36
C PHE A 180 -5.32 -1.75 8.79
N VAL A 181 -5.62 -0.69 9.52
CA VAL A 181 -6.51 0.38 9.03
C VAL A 181 -5.66 1.56 8.59
N ASP A 182 -4.89 2.15 9.52
CA ASP A 182 -3.93 3.22 9.21
C ASP A 182 -2.99 3.49 10.39
N ARG A 183 -2.01 4.38 10.23
CA ARG A 183 -1.34 5.01 11.36
C ARG A 183 -2.16 6.17 11.88
N ARG A 184 -2.23 6.29 13.21
CA ARG A 184 -2.91 7.40 13.89
C ARG A 184 -2.44 8.79 13.43
N LYS A 185 -1.19 8.91 12.99
CA LYS A 185 -0.58 10.17 12.50
C LYS A 185 -0.67 10.37 10.99
N ASN A 186 -1.09 9.36 10.23
CA ASN A 186 -1.12 9.41 8.77
C ASN A 186 -2.55 9.50 8.20
N LEU A 187 -3.58 9.33 9.03
CA LEU A 187 -4.97 9.53 8.62
C LEU A 187 -5.13 10.92 8.01
N ILE A 188 -5.57 10.95 6.76
CA ILE A 188 -5.98 12.18 6.10
C ILE A 188 -7.31 12.60 6.73
N VAL A 189 -7.35 13.79 7.30
CA VAL A 189 -8.60 14.37 7.79
C VAL A 189 -9.06 15.40 6.78
N LEU A 190 -10.11 15.06 6.02
CA LEU A 190 -10.71 15.99 5.07
C LEU A 190 -11.36 17.16 5.83
N ASP A 191 -11.51 18.32 5.18
CA ASP A 191 -12.22 19.49 5.72
C ASP A 191 -13.69 19.21 6.10
N THR A 192 -14.23 18.12 5.54
CA THR A 192 -15.55 17.57 5.82
C THR A 192 -15.64 16.83 7.16
N GLY A 193 -14.50 16.64 7.85
CA GLY A 193 -14.36 15.87 9.09
C GLY A 193 -14.24 14.36 8.87
N LYS A 194 -14.15 13.90 7.62
CA LYS A 194 -14.00 12.49 7.27
C LYS A 194 -12.55 12.08 7.32
N ASN A 195 -12.31 10.90 7.89
CA ASN A 195 -10.98 10.30 7.93
C ASN A 195 -10.80 9.38 6.72
N VAL A 196 -9.65 9.46 6.07
CA VAL A 196 -9.27 8.60 4.95
C VAL A 196 -7.91 7.99 5.23
N ALA A 197 -7.83 6.67 5.13
CA ALA A 197 -6.57 5.95 5.20
C ALA A 197 -5.90 5.94 3.81
N PRO A 198 -4.70 6.54 3.64
CA PRO A 198 -4.10 6.65 2.31
C PRO A 198 -3.42 5.35 1.86
N GLU A 199 -2.89 4.54 2.78
CA GLU A 199 -2.16 3.30 2.42
C GLU A 199 -3.05 2.27 1.72
N PRO A 200 -4.28 1.96 2.19
CA PRO A 200 -5.20 1.08 1.46
C PRO A 200 -5.48 1.55 0.03
N ILE A 201 -5.72 2.85 -0.17
CA ILE A 201 -5.97 3.43 -1.51
C ILE A 201 -4.73 3.29 -2.41
N GLU A 202 -3.53 3.52 -1.86
CA GLU A 202 -2.29 3.42 -2.62
C GLU A 202 -1.95 1.97 -3.01
N ASP A 203 -2.30 1.00 -2.16
CA ASP A 203 -2.04 -0.43 -2.39
C ASP A 203 -2.88 -1.03 -3.53
N GLU A 204 -4.02 -0.41 -3.86
CA GLU A 204 -4.84 -0.76 -5.04
C GLU A 204 -4.14 -0.49 -6.38
N PHE A 205 -3.07 0.32 -6.36
CA PHE A 205 -2.23 0.59 -7.54
C PHE A 205 -1.01 -0.34 -7.62
N ALA A 206 -0.73 -1.17 -6.61
CA ALA A 206 0.51 -1.94 -6.53
C ALA A 206 0.68 -2.98 -7.67
N THR A 207 -0.42 -3.45 -8.25
CA THR A 207 -0.48 -4.39 -9.37
C THR A 207 -0.63 -3.68 -10.72
N SER A 208 -0.73 -2.36 -10.72
CA SER A 208 -0.98 -1.58 -11.92
C SER A 208 0.20 -1.65 -12.89
N ALA A 209 -0.08 -1.93 -14.15
CA ALA A 209 0.89 -1.73 -15.21
C ALA A 209 1.07 -0.25 -15.57
N ARG A 210 0.17 0.65 -15.13
CA ARG A 210 0.17 2.06 -15.54
C ARG A 210 0.84 2.97 -14.52
N VAL A 211 0.74 2.61 -13.25
CA VAL A 211 1.27 3.38 -12.11
C VAL A 211 2.47 2.63 -11.53
N ASP A 212 3.59 3.33 -11.41
CA ASP A 212 4.75 2.79 -10.70
C ASP A 212 4.65 3.11 -9.21
N GLN A 213 4.36 4.38 -8.87
CA GLN A 213 4.25 4.85 -7.50
C GLN A 213 3.16 5.91 -7.37
N VAL A 214 2.46 5.90 -6.24
CA VAL A 214 1.40 6.86 -5.92
C VAL A 214 1.49 7.30 -4.46
N MET A 215 1.21 8.57 -4.22
CA MET A 215 0.97 9.12 -2.89
C MET A 215 -0.37 9.85 -2.88
N VAL A 216 -1.26 9.40 -2.02
CA VAL A 216 -2.55 10.01 -1.76
C VAL A 216 -2.37 11.21 -0.82
N THR A 217 -3.12 12.27 -1.09
CA THR A 217 -3.14 13.53 -0.34
C THR A 217 -4.58 13.98 -0.10
N GLY A 218 -4.80 14.90 0.85
CA GLY A 218 -6.14 15.41 1.18
C GLY A 218 -6.28 16.01 2.57
N ASP A 219 -5.19 16.14 3.32
CA ASP A 219 -5.25 16.65 4.69
C ASP A 219 -5.71 18.12 4.68
N ASP A 220 -6.71 18.41 5.51
CA ASP A 220 -7.44 19.69 5.56
C ASP A 220 -8.06 20.12 4.22
N GLU A 221 -8.40 19.16 3.35
CA GLU A 221 -8.95 19.42 2.01
C GLU A 221 -10.34 18.81 1.78
N LYS A 222 -11.04 19.31 0.77
CA LYS A 222 -12.43 18.89 0.45
C LYS A 222 -12.54 17.46 -0.06
N PHE A 223 -11.44 16.93 -0.58
CA PHE A 223 -11.42 15.65 -1.25
C PHE A 223 -10.01 15.06 -1.27
N VAL A 224 -9.97 13.76 -1.57
CA VAL A 224 -8.74 13.01 -1.76
C VAL A 224 -8.16 13.30 -3.16
N GLY A 225 -6.89 13.69 -3.19
CA GLY A 225 -6.10 13.85 -4.42
C GLY A 225 -4.93 12.87 -4.44
N ALA A 226 -4.20 12.82 -5.56
CA ALA A 226 -3.01 11.97 -5.67
C ALA A 226 -1.89 12.58 -6.51
N VAL A 227 -0.65 12.30 -6.13
CA VAL A 227 0.54 12.51 -6.96
C VAL A 227 1.02 11.15 -7.43
N ILE A 228 1.19 10.98 -8.74
CA ILE A 228 1.40 9.68 -9.38
C ILE A 228 2.64 9.72 -10.28
N SER A 229 3.60 8.81 -10.05
CA SER A 229 4.66 8.50 -11.00
C SER A 229 4.19 7.37 -11.93
N PRO A 230 4.04 7.61 -13.25
CA PRO A 230 3.67 6.56 -14.20
C PRO A 230 4.74 5.49 -14.33
N ASN A 231 4.34 4.29 -14.73
CA ASN A 231 5.29 3.31 -15.22
C ASN A 231 5.76 3.71 -16.62
N PHE A 232 6.89 4.42 -16.71
CA PHE A 232 7.41 4.97 -17.97
C PHE A 232 7.77 3.90 -19.01
N GLU A 233 8.14 2.69 -18.58
CA GLU A 233 8.40 1.57 -19.50
C GLU A 233 7.10 1.13 -20.18
N GLN A 234 6.06 0.86 -19.39
CA GLN A 234 4.76 0.42 -19.89
C GLN A 234 4.02 1.52 -20.65
N MET A 235 4.20 2.78 -20.23
CA MET A 235 3.68 3.95 -20.94
C MET A 235 4.24 4.02 -22.38
N ARG A 236 5.53 3.75 -22.56
CA ARG A 236 6.16 3.75 -23.88
C ARG A 236 5.67 2.59 -24.74
N GLU A 237 5.57 1.39 -24.18
CA GLU A 237 4.98 0.24 -24.89
C GLU A 237 3.56 0.57 -25.38
N TRP A 238 2.72 1.11 -24.49
CA TRP A 238 1.37 1.53 -24.84
C TRP A 238 1.34 2.62 -25.92
N ALA A 239 2.19 3.65 -25.81
CA ALA A 239 2.26 4.73 -26.78
C ALA A 239 2.67 4.21 -28.17
N ASP A 240 3.66 3.33 -28.25
CA ASP A 240 4.11 2.69 -29.49
C ASP A 240 2.99 1.83 -30.13
N GLU A 241 2.29 1.02 -29.32
CA GLU A 241 1.18 0.18 -29.79
C GLU A 241 -0.01 1.01 -30.31
N ALA A 242 -0.31 2.13 -29.65
CA ALA A 242 -1.38 3.05 -30.03
C ALA A 242 -0.97 4.02 -31.17
N GLY A 243 0.32 4.07 -31.54
CA GLY A 243 0.85 5.01 -32.52
C GLY A 243 0.86 6.47 -32.03
N HIS A 244 1.01 6.68 -30.72
CA HIS A 244 1.13 7.98 -30.10
C HIS A 244 2.58 8.45 -30.06
N ASP A 245 2.84 9.62 -30.65
CA ASP A 245 4.12 10.32 -30.50
C ASP A 245 4.15 11.03 -29.15
N ILE A 246 4.69 10.35 -28.12
CA ILE A 246 4.88 10.86 -26.76
C ILE A 246 6.37 11.22 -26.59
N PRO A 247 6.71 12.37 -25.96
CA PRO A 247 8.10 12.73 -25.68
C PRO A 247 8.87 11.62 -24.93
N GLU A 248 10.13 11.39 -25.29
CA GLU A 248 10.97 10.40 -24.59
C GLU A 248 11.35 10.85 -23.17
N ASP A 249 11.51 12.16 -22.98
CA ASP A 249 11.86 12.78 -21.70
C ASP A 249 10.64 12.75 -20.75
N PRO A 250 10.79 12.25 -19.51
CA PRO A 250 9.67 12.11 -18.58
C PRO A 250 8.89 13.40 -18.30
N ALA A 251 9.58 14.55 -18.17
CA ALA A 251 8.95 15.83 -17.84
C ALA A 251 7.89 16.27 -18.88
N PRO A 252 8.21 16.39 -20.18
CA PRO A 252 7.19 16.70 -21.19
C PRO A 252 6.22 15.53 -21.44
N ALA A 253 6.57 14.28 -21.10
CA ALA A 253 5.67 13.15 -21.25
C ALA A 253 4.50 13.20 -20.25
N VAL A 254 4.76 13.57 -18.99
CA VAL A 254 3.71 13.66 -17.96
C VAL A 254 2.76 14.84 -18.14
N GLU A 255 3.14 15.83 -18.97
CA GLU A 255 2.28 16.94 -19.39
C GLU A 255 1.35 16.57 -20.57
N ASP A 256 1.56 15.42 -21.22
CA ASP A 256 0.73 15.02 -22.35
C ASP A 256 -0.64 14.51 -21.89
N ASP A 257 -1.71 15.13 -22.42
CA ASP A 257 -3.10 14.79 -22.08
C ASP A 257 -3.40 13.29 -22.28
N ARG A 258 -2.77 12.63 -23.25
CA ARG A 258 -2.98 11.21 -23.54
C ARG A 258 -2.39 10.33 -22.44
N VAL A 259 -1.22 10.70 -21.91
CA VAL A 259 -0.61 9.99 -20.77
C VAL A 259 -1.46 10.19 -19.51
N ARG A 260 -1.96 11.42 -19.31
CA ARG A 260 -2.88 11.71 -18.22
C ARG A 260 -4.18 10.91 -18.32
N GLU A 261 -4.78 10.80 -19.51
CA GLU A 261 -5.96 9.98 -19.75
C GLU A 261 -5.68 8.48 -19.51
N TRP A 262 -4.53 7.99 -19.98
CA TRP A 262 -4.10 6.60 -19.77
C TRP A 262 -3.92 6.26 -18.29
N VAL A 263 -3.29 7.12 -17.49
CA VAL A 263 -3.25 6.91 -16.03
C VAL A 263 -4.64 7.12 -15.40
N GLY A 264 -5.43 8.06 -15.93
CA GLY A 264 -6.77 8.36 -15.46
C GLY A 264 -7.73 7.17 -15.50
N GLU A 265 -7.67 6.34 -16.55
CA GLU A 265 -8.45 5.09 -16.62
C GLU A 265 -8.15 4.14 -15.45
N GLU A 266 -6.89 4.10 -14.98
CA GLU A 266 -6.53 3.28 -13.82
C GLU A 266 -7.02 3.88 -12.51
N VAL A 267 -6.96 5.20 -12.38
CA VAL A 267 -7.54 5.92 -11.23
C VAL A 267 -9.05 5.69 -11.16
N GLU A 268 -9.74 5.69 -12.30
CA GLU A 268 -11.16 5.36 -12.38
C GLU A 268 -11.46 3.90 -11.98
N ARG A 269 -10.61 2.95 -12.40
CA ARG A 269 -10.70 1.55 -11.97
C ARG A 269 -10.61 1.44 -10.45
N VAL A 270 -9.57 2.02 -9.84
CA VAL A 270 -9.37 1.99 -8.39
C VAL A 270 -10.52 2.69 -7.65
N ASN A 271 -10.97 3.85 -8.12
CA ASN A 271 -12.12 4.56 -7.55
C ASN A 271 -13.42 3.74 -7.57
N GLY A 272 -13.55 2.74 -8.44
CA GLY A 272 -14.69 1.83 -8.49
C GLY A 272 -14.81 0.94 -7.26
N GLU A 273 -13.71 0.65 -6.58
CA GLU A 273 -13.64 -0.21 -5.38
C GLU A 273 -13.72 0.60 -4.07
N LEU A 274 -13.57 1.93 -4.14
CA LEU A 274 -13.46 2.81 -2.97
C LEU A 274 -14.80 3.42 -2.51
N GLY A 275 -14.88 3.76 -1.24
CA GLY A 275 -15.96 4.57 -0.69
C GLY A 275 -16.01 5.97 -1.33
N ARG A 276 -17.21 6.56 -1.42
CA ARG A 276 -17.43 7.87 -2.08
C ARG A 276 -16.50 9.00 -1.62
N HIS A 277 -16.07 8.95 -0.37
CA HIS A 277 -15.23 9.97 0.27
C HIS A 277 -13.73 9.66 0.16
N GLU A 278 -13.37 8.43 -0.22
CA GLU A 278 -12.00 7.95 -0.42
C GLU A 278 -11.56 8.09 -1.88
N MET A 279 -12.52 8.23 -2.80
CA MET A 279 -12.24 8.40 -4.23
C MET A 279 -11.31 9.57 -4.52
N ILE A 280 -10.24 9.30 -5.25
CA ILE A 280 -9.31 10.29 -5.81
C ILE A 280 -10.09 11.15 -6.82
N LYS A 281 -10.30 12.43 -6.52
CA LYS A 281 -11.03 13.36 -7.40
C LYS A 281 -10.15 14.02 -8.44
N GLU A 282 -8.90 14.28 -8.07
CA GLU A 282 -7.92 14.97 -8.90
C GLU A 282 -6.55 14.35 -8.66
N PHE A 283 -5.74 14.28 -9.70
CA PHE A 283 -4.36 13.80 -9.59
C PHE A 283 -3.42 14.58 -10.50
N ARG A 284 -2.11 14.50 -10.19
CA ARG A 284 -1.04 15.03 -11.04
C ARG A 284 0.01 13.98 -11.28
N LEU A 285 0.53 13.96 -12.51
CA LEU A 285 1.61 13.09 -12.90
C LEU A 285 2.96 13.76 -12.62
N VAL A 286 3.93 12.98 -12.15
CA VAL A 286 5.29 13.47 -11.86
C VAL A 286 6.31 12.69 -12.66
N ALA A 287 7.36 13.40 -13.06
CA ALA A 287 8.38 12.93 -14.00
C ALA A 287 9.48 12.07 -13.35
N GLU A 288 9.58 12.11 -12.02
CA GLU A 288 10.66 11.46 -11.28
C GLU A 288 10.17 10.20 -10.57
N GLU A 289 10.91 9.11 -10.75
CA GLU A 289 10.78 7.89 -9.93
C GLU A 289 11.26 8.17 -8.50
N TRP A 290 10.51 7.73 -7.50
CA TRP A 290 10.85 7.90 -6.09
C TRP A 290 11.78 6.79 -5.66
N THR A 291 12.92 7.19 -5.11
CA THR A 291 13.99 6.26 -4.72
C THR A 291 14.52 6.62 -3.33
N ALA A 292 15.34 5.74 -2.77
CA ALA A 292 16.08 6.09 -1.55
C ALA A 292 17.17 7.16 -1.83
N ASP A 293 17.70 7.21 -3.05
CA ASP A 293 18.80 8.10 -3.45
C ASP A 293 18.35 9.56 -3.58
N ASN A 294 17.11 9.82 -4.03
CA ASN A 294 16.51 11.16 -4.05
C ASN A 294 15.77 11.53 -2.76
N ASP A 295 15.96 10.75 -1.68
CA ASP A 295 15.38 10.98 -0.35
C ASP A 295 13.83 11.01 -0.32
N LEU A 296 13.18 10.44 -1.35
CA LEU A 296 11.72 10.29 -1.40
C LEU A 296 11.25 8.97 -0.77
N LEU A 297 12.11 7.96 -0.77
CA LEU A 297 11.89 6.70 -0.04
C LEU A 297 12.92 6.51 1.08
N THR A 298 12.57 5.64 2.03
CA THR A 298 13.53 5.05 2.98
C THR A 298 14.36 3.96 2.28
N PRO A 299 15.52 3.56 2.83
CA PRO A 299 16.26 2.39 2.33
C PRO A 299 15.44 1.09 2.29
N SER A 300 14.38 1.01 3.09
CA SER A 300 13.39 -0.08 3.07
C SER A 300 12.20 0.18 2.14
N MET A 301 12.36 1.07 1.14
CA MET A 301 11.36 1.42 0.12
C MET A 301 10.04 2.05 0.62
N LYS A 302 9.95 2.45 1.90
CA LYS A 302 8.78 3.17 2.42
C LYS A 302 8.78 4.63 1.98
N LYS A 303 7.61 5.15 1.59
CA LYS A 303 7.39 6.56 1.22
C LYS A 303 7.72 7.50 2.38
N LYS A 304 8.55 8.53 2.12
CA LYS A 304 8.76 9.66 3.02
C LYS A 304 7.73 10.75 2.68
N ARG A 305 6.47 10.54 3.08
CA ARG A 305 5.33 11.41 2.72
C ARG A 305 5.59 12.92 2.84
N ARG A 306 6.26 13.36 3.92
CA ARG A 306 6.62 14.78 4.09
C ARG A 306 7.54 15.26 2.97
N ASN A 307 8.59 14.50 2.66
CA ASN A 307 9.55 14.86 1.62
C ASN A 307 8.90 14.86 0.23
N ILE A 308 8.06 13.87 -0.06
CA ILE A 308 7.29 13.79 -1.32
C ILE A 308 6.35 15.01 -1.43
N ARG A 309 5.63 15.36 -0.36
CA ARG A 309 4.77 16.54 -0.31
C ARG A 309 5.55 17.85 -0.52
N ASP A 310 6.73 17.95 0.05
CA ASP A 310 7.59 19.12 -0.12
C ASP A 310 8.16 19.22 -1.54
N ALA A 311 8.54 18.09 -2.14
CA ALA A 311 9.03 18.01 -3.52
C ALA A 311 7.95 18.36 -4.55
N TYR A 312 6.72 17.87 -4.35
CA TYR A 312 5.60 18.05 -5.29
C TYR A 312 4.53 19.02 -4.77
N ARG A 313 4.97 20.05 -4.06
CA ARG A 313 4.06 21.04 -3.48
C ARG A 313 3.27 21.76 -4.57
N ALA A 314 3.89 22.10 -5.70
CA ALA A 314 3.24 22.83 -6.78
C ALA A 314 2.10 22.01 -7.40
N GLU A 315 2.31 20.71 -7.58
CA GLU A 315 1.33 19.77 -8.11
C GLU A 315 0.18 19.57 -7.12
N ILE A 316 0.49 19.45 -5.82
CA ILE A 316 -0.51 19.33 -4.76
C ILE A 316 -1.33 20.63 -4.63
N ASP A 317 -0.68 21.79 -4.69
CA ASP A 317 -1.35 23.08 -4.68
C ASP A 317 -2.28 23.23 -5.90
N ASP A 318 -1.85 22.78 -7.07
CA ASP A 318 -2.66 22.79 -8.29
C ASP A 318 -3.86 21.81 -8.22
N ILE A 319 -3.73 20.66 -7.55
CA ILE A 319 -4.85 19.76 -7.26
C ILE A 319 -5.96 20.49 -6.48
N TYR A 320 -5.58 21.30 -5.49
CA TYR A 320 -6.53 21.99 -4.61
C TYR A 320 -6.85 23.42 -5.03
N GLY A 321 -6.29 23.89 -6.14
CA GLY A 321 -6.51 25.23 -6.67
C GLY A 321 -5.89 26.35 -5.81
N ARG A 322 -4.85 26.03 -5.04
CA ARG A 322 -4.05 27.00 -4.28
C ARG A 322 -3.06 27.66 -5.25
N GLY A 323 -3.25 28.94 -5.53
CA GLY A 323 -2.36 29.66 -6.46
C GLY A 323 -0.96 29.89 -5.88
N ALA A 324 0.06 30.02 -6.73
CA ALA A 324 1.47 30.25 -6.36
C ALA A 324 1.75 31.49 -5.45
N ALA A 325 0.73 32.27 -5.09
CA ALA A 325 0.84 33.45 -4.22
C ALA A 325 0.62 33.15 -2.73
N GLU A 326 0.05 31.98 -2.36
CA GLU A 326 -0.14 31.59 -0.96
C GLU A 326 1.04 30.78 -0.40
N SER A 327 1.79 30.10 -1.26
CA SER A 327 2.91 29.22 -0.87
C SER A 327 4.20 29.96 -0.46
N GLU A 328 4.40 31.20 -0.89
CA GLU A 328 5.51 32.05 -0.41
C GLU A 328 5.28 32.59 1.02
N GLY A 329 4.03 32.75 1.44
CA GLY A 329 3.67 33.30 2.76
C GLY A 329 3.85 32.32 3.92
N GLU A 330 3.66 31.02 3.70
CA GLU A 330 3.85 29.99 4.73
C GLU A 330 5.32 29.63 4.97
N VAL A 331 6.17 29.72 3.93
CA VAL A 331 7.61 29.45 4.08
C VAL A 331 8.30 30.54 4.91
N GLU A 332 7.88 31.81 4.78
CA GLU A 332 8.41 32.92 5.59
C GLU A 332 7.97 32.82 7.07
N ALA A 333 6.74 32.34 7.32
CA ALA A 333 6.24 32.11 8.67
C ALA A 333 6.96 30.95 9.38
N ALA A 334 7.30 29.87 8.67
CA ALA A 334 7.97 28.70 9.25
C ALA A 334 9.46 28.90 9.58
N THR A 335 10.11 29.92 9.01
CA THR A 335 11.49 30.30 9.35
C THR A 335 11.60 31.32 10.49
N THR A 336 10.48 31.76 11.04
CA THR A 336 10.43 32.80 12.07
C THR A 336 9.67 32.34 13.31
N ASP A 337 10.03 31.18 13.88
CA ASP A 337 9.73 30.81 15.27
C ASP A 337 10.78 29.85 15.85
#